data_AF-A0A961JL36-F1
#
_entry.id   AF-A0A961JL36-F1
#
_cell.length_a   1.000
_cell.length_b   1.000
_cell.length_c   1.000
_cell.angle_alpha   90.00
_cell.angle_beta   90.00
_cell.angle_gamma   90.00
#
_symmetry.space_group_name_H-M   'P 1'
#
loop_
_entity.id
_entity.type
_entity.pdbx_description
1 polymer ?
#
loop_
_entity_poly.entity_id
_entity_poly.type
_entity_poly.pdbx_seq_one_letter_code
_entity_poly.pdbx_strand_id
1 'polypeptide(L)'
;MKKVALLLSVLTAFGSAPAFAGDGASAPIIYVSCFRGPWEEVIWDRANPVFVDSLIKVGYDYPSAYAIGERICRDKSLVNDAEGMKREMIRIFNESPKYHNPRLRARSY
;
A
#
# COMPACT_ATOMS: atom_id res chain seq x y z
N MET A 1 22.63 -67.52 -21.16
CA MET A 1 22.79 -66.55 -20.06
C MET A 1 21.69 -65.50 -20.17
N LYS A 2 20.67 -65.56 -19.29
CA LYS A 2 19.50 -64.68 -19.29
C LYS A 2 19.88 -63.34 -18.64
N LYS A 3 19.81 -62.22 -19.37
CA LYS A 3 19.86 -60.88 -18.78
C LYS A 3 18.45 -60.31 -18.76
N VAL A 4 17.89 -60.25 -17.55
CA VAL A 4 16.62 -59.61 -17.21
C VAL A 4 16.88 -58.10 -17.14
N ALA A 5 16.11 -57.31 -17.88
CA ALA A 5 16.05 -55.86 -17.73
C ALA A 5 14.61 -55.48 -17.41
N LEU A 6 14.31 -55.38 -16.11
CA LEU A 6 13.04 -54.89 -15.60
C LEU A 6 13.21 -53.37 -15.41
N LEU A 7 12.71 -52.56 -16.35
CA LEU A 7 12.67 -51.10 -16.22
C LEU A 7 11.38 -50.71 -15.52
N LEU A 8 11.51 -50.32 -14.25
CA LEU A 8 10.46 -49.76 -13.40
C LEU A 8 10.06 -48.37 -13.94
N SER A 9 8.84 -48.24 -14.45
CA SER A 9 8.21 -46.96 -14.75
C SER A 9 7.71 -46.30 -13.45
N VAL A 10 8.39 -45.24 -13.01
CA VAL A 10 7.95 -44.39 -11.90
C VAL A 10 6.87 -43.44 -12.41
N LEU A 11 5.60 -43.69 -12.05
CA LEU A 11 4.54 -42.69 -12.15
C LEU A 11 4.66 -41.73 -10.97
N THR A 12 5.14 -40.50 -11.21
CA THR A 12 5.00 -39.40 -10.26
C THR A 12 3.59 -38.84 -10.36
N ALA A 13 2.76 -39.09 -9.34
CA ALA A 13 1.49 -38.43 -9.17
C ALA A 13 1.74 -36.94 -8.86
N PHE A 14 1.44 -36.05 -9.81
CA PHE A 14 1.35 -34.62 -9.56
C PHE A 14 0.16 -34.35 -8.64
N GLY A 15 0.42 -34.15 -7.35
CA GLY A 15 -0.57 -33.68 -6.39
C GLY A 15 -1.05 -32.28 -6.79
N SER A 16 -2.36 -32.13 -7.00
CA SER A 16 -2.99 -30.83 -7.21
C SER A 16 -3.02 -30.08 -5.88
N ALA A 17 -2.15 -29.08 -5.72
CA ALA A 17 -2.20 -28.18 -4.57
C ALA A 17 -3.49 -27.35 -4.62
N PRO A 18 -4.19 -27.14 -3.49
CA PRO A 18 -5.32 -26.23 -3.46
C PRO A 18 -4.83 -24.81 -3.76
N ALA A 19 -5.48 -24.13 -4.71
CA ALA A 19 -5.32 -22.70 -4.89
C ALA A 19 -5.83 -22.02 -3.61
N PHE A 20 -4.95 -21.38 -2.85
CA PHE A 20 -5.37 -20.45 -1.80
C PHE A 20 -6.13 -19.31 -2.50
N ALA A 21 -7.45 -19.38 -2.44
CA ALA A 21 -8.31 -18.25 -2.74
C ALA A 21 -7.88 -17.13 -1.79
N GLY A 22 -7.19 -16.12 -2.34
CA GLY A 22 -6.83 -14.92 -1.59
C GLY A 22 -8.08 -14.38 -0.94
N ASP A 23 -8.03 -14.25 0.39
CA ASP A 23 -9.09 -13.76 1.23
C ASP A 23 -9.74 -12.52 0.63
N GLY A 24 -11.04 -12.34 0.86
CA GLY A 24 -11.78 -11.13 0.53
C GLY A 24 -11.26 -9.91 1.30
N ALA A 25 -10.02 -9.51 1.02
CA ALA A 25 -9.35 -8.37 1.60
C ALA A 25 -10.16 -7.14 1.22
N SER A 26 -10.75 -6.52 2.24
CA SER A 26 -11.31 -5.19 2.15
C SER A 26 -10.34 -4.29 1.39
N ALA A 27 -10.88 -3.48 0.49
CA ALA A 27 -10.12 -2.48 -0.24
C ALA A 27 -9.16 -1.76 0.73
N PRO A 28 -7.85 -1.74 0.47
CA PRO A 28 -6.93 -1.15 1.41
C PRO A 28 -7.29 0.33 1.60
N ILE A 29 -7.19 0.80 2.85
CA ILE A 29 -7.56 2.17 3.24
C ILE A 29 -6.28 2.95 3.52
N ILE A 30 -6.12 4.09 2.86
CA ILE A 30 -5.05 5.06 3.15
C ILE A 30 -5.56 6.04 4.21
N TYR A 31 -4.85 6.15 5.33
CA TYR A 31 -5.18 7.04 6.45
C TYR A 31 -4.38 8.32 6.34
N VAL A 32 -4.97 9.41 5.84
CA VAL A 32 -4.28 10.70 5.73
C VAL A 32 -4.32 11.39 7.10
N SER A 33 -3.19 11.40 7.80
CA SER A 33 -3.10 11.91 9.17
C SER A 33 -1.78 12.66 9.39
N CYS A 34 -1.91 13.92 9.79
CA CYS A 34 -0.79 14.83 10.02
C CYS A 34 -0.78 15.28 11.47
N PHE A 35 0.40 15.28 12.08
CA PHE A 35 0.62 16.07 13.28
C PHE A 35 0.65 17.55 12.87
N ARG A 36 -0.16 18.38 13.54
CA ARG A 36 -0.25 19.83 13.30
C ARG A 36 0.26 20.58 14.52
N GLY A 37 1.14 21.54 14.28
CA GLY A 37 1.54 22.50 15.31
C GLY A 37 0.40 23.45 15.70
N PRO A 38 0.58 24.27 16.75
CA PRO A 38 -0.40 25.26 17.18
C PRO A 38 -0.54 26.47 16.24
N TRP A 39 0.26 26.52 15.18
CA TRP A 39 0.33 27.64 14.23
C TRP A 39 0.08 27.17 12.80
N GLU A 40 -0.21 28.12 11.89
CA GLU A 40 -0.43 27.80 10.47
C GLU A 40 0.87 27.56 9.70
N GLU A 41 2.01 27.94 10.27
CA GLU A 41 3.30 27.60 9.73
C GLU A 41 3.62 26.11 9.94
N VAL A 42 3.96 25.44 8.84
CA VAL A 42 4.37 24.02 8.77
C VAL A 42 5.77 23.74 9.36
N ILE A 43 6.12 24.38 10.48
CA ILE A 43 7.40 24.23 11.16
C ILE A 43 7.49 22.85 11.81
N TRP A 44 6.42 22.45 12.49
CA TRP A 44 6.34 21.21 13.27
C TRP A 44 5.58 20.10 12.57
N ASP A 45 4.97 20.41 11.43
CA ASP A 45 4.04 19.53 10.74
C ASP A 45 4.78 18.36 10.08
N ARG A 46 4.23 17.16 10.29
CA ARG A 46 4.82 15.89 9.88
C ARG A 46 3.76 14.80 9.75
N ALA A 47 4.07 13.76 8.98
CA ALA A 47 3.19 12.61 8.88
C ALA A 47 3.14 11.81 10.19
N ASN A 48 1.93 11.40 10.60
CA ASN A 48 1.79 10.41 11.65
C ASN A 48 2.20 9.01 11.14
N PRO A 49 2.76 8.12 11.98
CA PRO A 49 3.17 6.78 11.55
C PRO A 49 2.06 5.99 10.86
N VAL A 50 0.82 6.11 11.34
CA VAL A 50 -0.35 5.45 10.72
C VAL A 50 -0.55 5.81 9.25
N PHE A 51 -0.18 7.03 8.85
CA PHE A 51 -0.29 7.45 7.46
C PHE A 51 0.76 6.74 6.60
N VAL A 52 2.02 6.80 7.02
CA VAL A 52 3.13 6.12 6.34
C VAL A 52 2.88 4.62 6.25
N ASP A 53 2.49 3.98 7.35
CA ASP A 53 2.19 2.55 7.39
C ASP A 53 1.02 2.17 6.49
N SER A 54 0.01 3.04 6.39
CA SER A 54 -1.11 2.80 5.47
C SER A 54 -0.65 2.83 4.02
N LEU A 55 0.25 3.74 3.64
CA LEU A 55 0.82 3.78 2.29
C LEU A 55 1.67 2.53 1.99
N ILE A 56 2.45 2.06 2.95
CA ILE A 56 3.23 0.82 2.78
C ILE A 56 2.31 -0.38 2.56
N LYS A 57 1.20 -0.47 3.32
CA LYS A 57 0.19 -1.52 3.14
C LYS A 57 -0.45 -1.52 1.75
N VAL A 58 -0.49 -0.38 1.06
CA VAL A 58 -0.99 -0.31 -0.33
C VAL A 58 0.08 -0.59 -1.37
N GLY A 59 1.34 -0.76 -0.96
CA GLY A 59 2.45 -1.17 -1.83
C GLY A 59 3.51 -0.11 -2.09
N TYR A 60 3.44 1.07 -1.46
CA TYR A 60 4.56 2.02 -1.52
C TYR A 60 5.76 1.48 -0.73
N ASP A 61 6.97 1.73 -1.24
CA ASP A 61 8.18 1.56 -0.45
C ASP A 61 8.28 2.66 0.62
N TYR A 62 8.98 2.37 1.73
CA TYR A 62 9.08 3.28 2.87
C TYR A 62 9.57 4.69 2.51
N PRO A 63 10.65 4.88 1.69
CA PRO A 63 11.07 6.22 1.27
C PRO A 63 9.98 7.00 0.53
N SER A 64 9.26 6.37 -0.40
CA SER A 64 8.16 7.00 -1.12
C SER A 64 6.99 7.34 -0.20
N ALA A 65 6.59 6.41 0.68
CA ALA A 65 5.52 6.61 1.64
C ALA A 65 5.82 7.78 2.59
N TYR A 66 7.05 7.85 3.09
CA TYR A 66 7.51 8.95 3.93
C TYR A 66 7.49 10.28 3.18
N ALA A 67 8.02 10.32 1.95
CA ALA A 67 8.05 11.53 1.13
C ALA A 67 6.64 12.06 0.79
N ILE A 68 5.69 11.18 0.51
CA ILE A 68 4.28 11.54 0.27
C ILE A 68 3.66 12.12 1.54
N GLY A 69 3.88 11.48 2.69
CA GLY A 69 3.39 11.96 3.97
C GLY A 69 3.89 13.37 4.28
N GLU A 70 5.20 13.60 4.11
CA GLU A 70 5.79 14.91 4.33
C GLU A 70 5.28 15.96 3.34
N ARG A 71 5.09 15.61 2.07
CA ARG A 71 4.52 16.52 1.06
C ARG A 71 3.13 17.01 1.46
N ILE A 72 2.24 16.11 1.85
CA ILE A 72 0.85 16.46 2.21
C ILE A 72 0.81 17.22 3.53
N CYS A 73 1.54 16.75 4.55
CA CYS A 73 1.49 17.37 5.86
C CYS A 73 2.21 18.71 5.91
N ARG A 74 3.18 18.97 5.03
CA ARG A 74 3.91 20.25 5.00
C ARG A 74 3.40 21.20 3.92
N ASP A 75 2.29 20.87 3.25
CA ASP A 75 1.62 21.80 2.35
C ASP A 75 0.83 22.84 3.17
N LYS A 76 1.29 24.09 3.13
CA LYS A 76 0.65 25.22 3.81
C LYS A 76 -0.80 25.44 3.37
N SER A 77 -1.13 25.13 2.11
CA SER A 77 -2.48 25.30 1.57
C SER A 77 -3.47 24.26 2.09
N LEU A 78 -2.97 23.17 2.70
CA LEU A 78 -3.78 22.08 3.22
C LEU A 78 -3.87 22.09 4.76
N VAL A 79 -3.29 23.10 5.41
CA VAL A 79 -3.41 23.30 6.86
C VAL A 79 -4.88 23.54 7.19
N ASN A 80 -5.39 22.81 8.18
CA ASN A 80 -6.81 22.82 8.57
C ASN A 80 -7.82 22.40 7.46
N ASP A 81 -7.36 21.83 6.33
CA ASP A 81 -8.23 21.32 5.26
C ASP A 81 -8.12 19.80 5.10
N ALA A 82 -8.89 19.06 5.91
CA ALA A 82 -8.90 17.60 5.89
C ALA A 82 -9.41 17.00 4.57
N GLU A 83 -10.36 17.65 3.89
CA GLU A 83 -10.84 17.19 2.58
C GLU A 83 -9.85 17.55 1.46
N GLY A 84 -9.14 18.67 1.57
CA GLY A 84 -8.00 19.03 0.73
C GLY A 84 -6.90 17.99 0.78
N MET A 85 -6.45 17.62 1.99
CA MET A 85 -5.43 16.59 2.17
C MET A 85 -5.84 15.25 1.54
N LYS A 86 -7.11 14.85 1.73
CA LYS A 86 -7.66 13.63 1.12
C LYS A 86 -7.70 13.70 -0.39
N ARG A 87 -8.14 14.82 -0.98
CA ARG A 87 -8.16 15.03 -2.44
C ARG A 87 -6.74 14.97 -3.01
N GLU A 88 -5.78 15.62 -2.35
CA GLU A 88 -4.38 15.59 -2.78
C GLU A 88 -3.79 14.18 -2.73
N MET A 89 -4.10 13.41 -1.68
CA MET A 89 -3.69 12.01 -1.62
C MET A 89 -4.32 11.16 -2.73
N ILE A 90 -5.61 11.36 -3.02
CA ILE A 90 -6.28 10.68 -4.14
C ILE A 90 -5.61 11.04 -5.47
N ARG A 91 -5.27 12.33 -5.67
CA ARG A 91 -4.54 12.80 -6.84
C ARG A 91 -3.19 12.10 -6.98
N ILE A 92 -2.35 12.12 -5.93
CA ILE A 92 -1.04 11.45 -5.91
C ILE A 92 -1.17 9.95 -6.20
N PHE A 93 -2.17 9.31 -5.62
CA PHE A 93 -2.41 7.88 -5.84
C PHE A 93 -2.78 7.57 -7.30
N ASN A 94 -3.66 8.37 -7.90
CA ASN A 94 -4.08 8.20 -9.29
C ASN A 94 -2.94 8.53 -10.28
N GLU A 95 -2.09 9.49 -9.95
CA GLU A 95 -0.90 9.87 -10.73
C GLU A 95 0.32 8.95 -10.51
N SER A 96 0.16 7.87 -9.75
CA SER A 96 1.22 6.89 -9.51
C SER A 96 0.95 5.59 -10.28
N PRO A 97 1.29 5.48 -11.58
CA PRO A 97 0.98 4.29 -12.40
C PRO A 97 1.47 2.97 -11.79
N LYS A 98 2.61 3.02 -11.08
CA LYS A 98 3.19 1.85 -10.40
C LYS A 98 2.34 1.33 -9.24
N TYR A 99 1.56 2.21 -8.60
CA TYR A 99 0.81 1.91 -7.37
C TYR A 99 -0.71 2.00 -7.58
N HIS A 100 -1.15 2.26 -8.81
CA HIS A 100 -2.56 2.40 -9.13
C HIS A 100 -3.29 1.07 -8.97
N ASN A 101 -4.21 1.01 -8.00
CA ASN A 101 -5.16 -0.10 -7.84
C ASN A 101 -6.58 0.48 -7.76
N PRO A 102 -7.47 0.14 -8.70
CA PRO A 102 -8.78 0.76 -8.88
C PRO A 102 -9.77 0.48 -7.74
N ARG A 103 -9.43 -0.37 -6.77
CA ARG A 103 -10.29 -0.70 -5.63
C ARG A 103 -10.00 0.11 -4.37
N LEU A 104 -8.92 0.91 -4.33
CA LEU A 104 -8.46 1.63 -3.13
C LEU A 104 -9.36 2.79 -2.69
N ARG A 105 -9.45 3.04 -1.38
CA ARG A 105 -10.20 4.16 -0.79
C ARG A 105 -9.30 4.97 0.16
N ALA A 106 -9.26 6.30 0.00
CA ALA A 106 -8.55 7.20 0.91
C ALA A 106 -9.50 7.82 1.95
N ARG A 107 -9.06 7.94 3.21
CA ARG A 107 -9.80 8.56 4.31
C ARG A 107 -8.89 9.48 5.12
N SER A 108 -9.30 10.73 5.34
CA SER A 108 -8.63 11.69 6.22
C SER A 108 -9.16 11.61 7.65
N TYR A 109 -8.28 11.89 8.61
CA TYR A 109 -8.58 11.96 10.05
C TYR A 109 -7.91 13.17 10.68
#